data_AF-A0A7S3RFM7-F1
#
_entry.id   AF-A0A7S3RFM7-F1
#
_cell.length_a   1.000
_cell.length_b   1.000
_cell.length_c   1.000
_cell.angle_alpha   90.00
_cell.angle_beta   90.00
_cell.angle_gamma   90.00
#
_symmetry.space_group_name_H-M   'P 1'
#
loop_
_entity.id
_entity.type
_entity.pdbx_description
1 polymer ?
#
loop_
_entity_poly.entity_id
_entity_poly.type
_entity_poly.pdbx_seq_one_letter_code
_entity_poly.pdbx_strand_id
1 'polypeptide(L)'
;VISGPTADDLGVSAADVSLLPTANAFTQVVLAMPAGAVLHRIGVSRCVAIGATTFSLAATGCAFAGSLQALLGLQLAFGVAACLSGPGPLTLLVNSWFDA
;
A
#
# COMPACT_ATOMS: atom_id res chain seq x y z
N VAL A 1 -1.59 -16.46 14.44
CA VAL A 1 -0.91 -17.70 14.03
C VAL A 1 -0.86 -17.70 12.51
N ILE A 2 0.17 -17.07 11.92
CA ILE A 2 0.35 -17.02 10.46
C ILE A 2 1.58 -17.89 10.19
N SER A 3 1.38 -19.21 10.20
CA SER A 3 2.36 -20.20 9.77
C SER A 3 2.13 -20.44 8.28
N GLY A 4 2.58 -19.49 7.46
CA GLY A 4 2.58 -19.62 6.01
C GLY A 4 3.90 -20.20 5.51
N PRO A 5 3.93 -20.88 4.36
CA PRO A 5 5.13 -21.54 3.79
C PRO A 5 6.35 -20.59 3.66
N THR A 6 6.11 -19.29 3.55
CA THR A 6 7.15 -18.25 3.45
C THR A 6 7.97 -18.03 4.72
N ALA A 7 7.45 -18.37 5.91
CA ALA A 7 8.16 -18.15 7.17
C ALA A 7 9.27 -19.20 7.40
N ASP A 8 9.00 -20.45 7.04
CA ASP A 8 9.96 -21.55 7.13
C ASP A 8 11.02 -21.48 6.01
N ASP A 9 10.64 -21.03 4.80
CA ASP A 9 11.57 -20.91 3.67
C ASP A 9 12.63 -19.80 3.84
N LEU A 10 12.35 -18.77 4.65
CA LEU A 10 13.29 -17.67 4.91
C LEU A 10 13.99 -17.77 6.28
N GLY A 11 13.62 -18.73 7.15
CA GLY A 11 14.18 -18.85 8.50
C GLY A 11 13.88 -17.64 9.41
N VAL A 12 12.72 -17.02 9.21
CA VAL A 12 12.37 -15.72 9.78
C VAL A 12 11.42 -15.87 10.97
N SER A 13 11.63 -15.06 12.02
CA SER A 13 10.79 -15.07 13.22
C SER A 13 9.36 -14.62 12.93
N ALA A 14 8.38 -15.19 13.63
CA ALA A 14 6.97 -14.77 13.55
C ALA A 14 6.79 -13.26 13.86
N ALA A 15 7.70 -12.67 14.64
CA ALA A 15 7.74 -11.24 14.89
C ALA A 15 8.05 -10.44 13.62
N ASP A 16 9.00 -10.88 12.81
CA ASP A 16 9.40 -10.18 11.59
C ASP A 16 8.33 -10.29 10.48
N VAL A 17 7.62 -11.42 10.42
CA VAL A 17 6.46 -11.58 9.53
C VAL A 17 5.35 -10.59 9.90
N SER A 18 5.17 -10.28 11.19
CA SER A 18 4.19 -9.29 11.65
C SER A 18 4.59 -7.85 11.34
N LEU A 19 5.89 -7.58 11.12
CA LEU A 19 6.37 -6.25 10.72
C LEU A 19 5.92 -5.88 9.29
N LEU A 20 5.71 -6.86 8.41
CA LEU A 20 5.26 -6.63 7.03
C LEU A 20 3.90 -5.89 6.98
N PRO A 21 2.80 -6.43 7.52
CA PRO A 21 1.52 -5.72 7.52
C PRO A 21 1.58 -4.42 8.35
N THR A 22 2.39 -4.38 9.41
CA THR A 22 2.57 -3.19 10.25
C THR A 22 3.24 -2.05 9.48
N ALA A 23 4.27 -2.33 8.69
CA ALA A 23 4.96 -1.35 7.86
C ALA A 23 4.03 -0.76 6.79
N ASN A 24 3.19 -1.60 6.18
CA ASN A 24 2.16 -1.14 5.25
C ASN A 24 1.15 -0.21 5.95
N ALA A 25 0.59 -0.64 7.08
CA ALA A 25 -0.35 0.17 7.84
C ALA A 25 0.25 1.51 8.30
N PHE A 26 1.51 1.48 8.77
CA PHE A 26 2.22 2.68 9.19
C PHE A 26 2.41 3.67 8.03
N THR A 27 2.80 3.15 6.87
CA THR A 27 2.94 3.97 5.65
C THR A 27 1.61 4.61 5.27
N GLN A 28 0.51 3.86 5.35
CA GLN A 28 -0.81 4.41 5.08
C GLN A 28 -1.20 5.53 6.06
N VAL A 29 -0.92 5.35 7.35
CA VAL A 29 -1.23 6.38 8.37
C VAL A 29 -0.43 7.67 8.11
N VAL A 30 0.87 7.55 7.84
CA VAL A 30 1.74 8.71 7.61
C VAL A 30 1.42 9.41 6.30
N LEU A 31 1.09 8.64 5.24
CA LEU A 31 0.85 9.20 3.92
C LEU A 31 -0.61 9.59 3.66
N ALA A 32 -1.56 9.22 4.52
CA ALA A 32 -2.98 9.52 4.29
C ALA A 32 -3.26 11.01 4.06
N MET A 33 -2.73 11.88 4.93
CA MET A 33 -2.91 13.33 4.79
C MET A 33 -2.23 13.92 3.54
N PRO A 34 -0.93 13.68 3.27
CA PRO A 34 -0.30 14.22 2.07
C PRO A 34 -0.87 13.62 0.78
N ALA A 35 -1.31 12.36 0.78
CA ALA A 35 -1.98 11.75 -0.36
C ALA A 35 -3.29 12.46 -0.73
N GLY A 36 -4.05 12.93 0.27
CA GLY A 36 -5.24 13.76 0.04
C GLY A 36 -4.91 15.09 -0.66
N ALA A 37 -3.84 15.76 -0.22
CA ALA A 37 -3.36 16.99 -0.86
C ALA A 37 -2.87 16.77 -2.30
N VAL A 38 -2.17 15.65 -2.54
CA VAL A 38 -1.73 15.25 -3.88
C VAL A 38 -2.92 14.96 -4.77
N LEU A 39 -3.92 14.22 -4.28
CA LEU A 39 -5.13 13.87 -5.01
C LEU A 39 -5.91 15.09 -5.49
N HIS A 40 -5.96 16.15 -4.69
CA HIS A 40 -6.55 17.43 -5.11
C HIS A 40 -5.75 18.14 -6.21
N ARG A 41 -4.43 17.90 -6.32
CA ARG A 41 -3.55 18.54 -7.31
C ARG A 41 -3.48 17.80 -8.65
N ILE A 42 -3.44 16.47 -8.63
CA ILE A 42 -3.25 15.67 -9.85
C ILE A 42 -4.55 14.99 -10.34
N GLY A 43 -5.60 15.06 -9.54
CA GLY A 43 -6.91 14.49 -9.86
C GLY A 43 -7.03 13.01 -9.51
N VAL A 44 -8.25 12.62 -9.11
CA VAL A 44 -8.58 11.26 -8.64
C VAL A 44 -8.18 10.19 -9.65
N SER A 45 -8.49 10.37 -10.93
CA SER A 45 -8.24 9.36 -11.97
C SER A 45 -6.75 9.03 -12.14
N ARG A 46 -5.87 10.04 -12.07
CA ARG A 46 -4.41 9.84 -12.15
C ARG A 46 -3.86 9.20 -10.88
N CYS A 47 -4.33 9.63 -9.70
CA CYS A 47 -3.95 9.02 -8.42
C CYS A 47 -4.28 7.52 -8.38
N VAL A 48 -5.50 7.15 -8.80
CA VAL A 48 -5.93 5.75 -8.84
C VAL A 48 -5.10 4.95 -9.84
N ALA A 49 -4.83 5.49 -11.03
CA ALA A 49 -3.98 4.83 -12.02
C ALA A 49 -2.55 4.60 -11.51
N ILE A 50 -1.93 5.60 -10.89
CA ILE A 50 -0.57 5.49 -10.32
C ILE A 50 -0.55 4.50 -9.15
N GLY A 51 -1.57 4.52 -8.29
CA GLY A 51 -1.71 3.54 -7.21
C GLY A 51 -1.83 2.11 -7.75
N ALA A 52 -2.67 1.89 -8.75
CA ALA A 52 -2.87 0.57 -9.36
C ALA A 52 -1.61 0.06 -10.05
N THR A 53 -0.90 0.89 -10.81
CA THR A 53 0.36 0.47 -11.48
C THR A 53 1.45 0.16 -10.47
N THR A 54 1.60 0.99 -9.43
CA THR A 54 2.56 0.76 -8.34
C THR A 54 2.23 -0.53 -7.59
N PHE A 55 0.95 -0.81 -7.35
CA PHE A 55 0.49 -2.05 -6.74
C PHE A 55 0.85 -3.27 -7.61
N SER A 56 0.56 -3.23 -8.92
CA SER A 56 0.89 -4.34 -9.82
C SER A 56 2.40 -4.57 -9.94
N LEU A 57 3.21 -3.51 -9.97
CA LEU A 57 4.67 -3.60 -9.99
C LEU A 57 5.22 -4.21 -8.69
N ALA A 58 4.73 -3.75 -7.53
CA ALA A 58 5.10 -4.32 -6.25
C ALA A 58 4.66 -5.79 -6.14
N ALA A 59 3.43 -6.14 -6.55
CA ALA A 59 2.96 -7.53 -6.54
C ALA A 59 3.81 -8.45 -7.41
N THR A 60 4.24 -7.95 -8.57
CA THR A 60 5.16 -8.70 -9.45
C THR A 60 6.54 -8.85 -8.80
N GLY A 61 7.05 -7.81 -8.13
CA GLY A 61 8.32 -7.87 -7.40
C GLY A 61 8.29 -8.84 -6.21
N CYS A 62 7.13 -9.03 -5.57
CA CYS A 62 6.97 -9.99 -4.47
C CYS A 62 7.21 -11.42 -4.93
N ALA A 63 6.86 -11.73 -6.19
CA ALA A 63 7.09 -13.06 -6.77
C ALA A 63 8.57 -13.41 -6.92
N PHE A 64 9.46 -12.42 -6.94
CA PHE A 64 10.92 -12.59 -7.04
C PHE A 64 11.67 -12.28 -5.73
N ALA A 65 10.96 -11.88 -4.68
CA ALA A 65 11.57 -11.43 -3.43
C ALA A 65 12.01 -12.62 -2.56
N GLY A 66 13.30 -12.95 -2.60
CA GLY A 66 13.91 -13.98 -1.75
C GLY A 66 14.47 -13.48 -0.42
N SER A 67 14.17 -12.25 0.00
CA SER A 67 14.71 -11.66 1.25
C SER A 67 13.69 -10.82 2.01
N LEU A 68 13.84 -10.80 3.34
CA LEU A 68 12.97 -10.03 4.24
C LEU A 68 13.02 -8.52 3.99
N GLN A 69 14.20 -7.99 3.66
CA GLN A 69 14.36 -6.57 3.37
C GLN A 69 13.66 -6.15 2.08
N ALA A 70 13.69 -7.01 1.05
CA ALA A 70 12.96 -6.77 -0.18
C ALA A 70 11.44 -6.80 0.04
N LEU A 71 10.95 -7.74 0.86
CA LEU A 71 9.54 -7.81 1.25
C LEU A 71 9.10 -6.57 2.03
N LEU A 72 9.92 -6.07 2.97
CA LEU A 72 9.64 -4.82 3.69
C LEU A 72 9.56 -3.62 2.74
N GLY A 73 10.52 -3.50 1.81
CA GLY A 73 10.51 -2.43 0.81
C GLY A 73 9.25 -2.46 -0.07
N LEU A 74 8.81 -3.65 -0.48
CA LEU A 74 7.57 -3.82 -1.22
C LEU A 74 6.32 -3.50 -0.40
N GLN A 75 6.31 -3.84 0.89
CA GLN A 75 5.21 -3.52 1.79
C GLN A 75 5.05 -2.01 1.99
N LEU A 76 6.15 -1.26 2.02
CA LEU A 76 6.12 0.21 1.98
C LEU A 76 5.54 0.70 0.64
N ALA A 77 5.98 0.15 -0.49
CA ALA A 77 5.43 0.51 -1.81
C ALA A 77 3.93 0.21 -1.93
N PHE A 78 3.47 -0.89 -1.35
CA PHE A 78 2.04 -1.22 -1.23
C PHE A 78 1.27 -0.21 -0.38
N GLY A 79 1.85 0.25 0.74
CA GLY A 79 1.24 1.30 1.56
C GLY A 79 1.09 2.63 0.80
N VAL A 80 2.10 3.02 0.02
CA VAL A 80 2.02 4.21 -0.86
C VAL A 80 0.92 4.04 -1.92
N ALA A 81 0.88 2.88 -2.59
CA ALA A 81 -0.12 2.56 -3.61
C ALA A 81 -1.56 2.55 -3.06
N ALA A 82 -1.75 2.00 -1.86
CA ALA A 82 -3.01 1.98 -1.15
C ALA A 82 -3.46 3.40 -0.73
N CYS A 83 -2.53 4.24 -0.29
CA CYS A 83 -2.81 5.64 0.04
C CYS A 83 -3.25 6.49 -1.16
N LEU A 84 -2.76 6.18 -2.36
CA LEU A 84 -3.11 6.92 -3.57
C LEU A 84 -4.44 6.45 -4.19
N SER A 85 -4.76 5.17 -4.07
CA SER A 85 -5.99 4.59 -4.63
C SER A 85 -7.18 4.61 -3.65
N GLY A 86 -6.92 4.45 -2.35
CA GLY A 86 -7.94 4.36 -1.29
C GLY A 86 -8.87 5.57 -1.14
N PRO A 87 -8.38 6.82 -1.13
CA PRO A 87 -9.23 8.00 -0.95
C PRO A 87 -10.00 8.41 -2.22
N GLY A 88 -9.69 7.86 -3.39
CA GLY A 88 -10.34 8.24 -4.66
C GLY A 88 -11.86 8.02 -4.66
N PRO A 89 -12.37 6.82 -4.36
CA PRO A 89 -13.80 6.56 -4.29
C PRO A 89 -14.51 7.37 -3.19
N LEU A 90 -13.86 7.54 -2.03
CA LEU A 90 -14.41 8.30 -0.90
C LEU A 90 -14.52 9.79 -1.23
N THR A 91 -13.53 10.38 -1.91
CA THR A 91 -13.57 11.80 -2.29
C THR A 91 -14.63 12.08 -3.35
N LEU A 92 -14.87 11.17 -4.29
CA LEU A 92 -15.99 11.28 -5.24
C LEU A 92 -17.35 11.21 -4.52
N LEU A 93 -17.49 10.31 -3.55
CA LEU A 93 -18.71 10.18 -2.76
C LEU A 93 -18.95 11.43 -1.91
N VAL A 94 -17.93 11.94 -1.23
CA VAL A 94 -18.04 13.18 -0.43
C VAL A 94 -18.38 14.39 -1.30
N ASN A 95 -17.74 14.55 -2.47
CA ASN A 95 -18.11 15.63 -3.39
C ASN A 95 -19.59 15.56 -3.81
N SER A 96 -20.10 14.36 -4.09
CA SER A 96 -21.52 14.18 -4.46
C SER A 96 -22.50 14.57 -3.35
N TRP A 97 -22.06 14.57 -2.07
CA TRP A 97 -22.88 15.04 -0.94
C TRP A 97 -22.95 16.56 -0.85
N PHE A 98 -21.90 17.27 -1.30
CA PHE A 98 -21.85 18.73 -1.26
C PHE A 98 -22.40 19.39 -2.54
N ASP A 99 -22.43 18.66 -3.65
CA ASP A 99 -23.03 19.10 -4.92
C ASP A 99 -24.55 18.84 -5.01
N ALA A 100 -25.17 18.30 -3.96
CA ALA A 100 -26.61 18.02 -3.85
C ALA A 100 -27.35 19.08 -3.00
#